data_AF-A0A1F7U8P0-F1
#
_entry.id   AF-A0A1F7U8P0-F1
#
_cell.length_a   1.000
_cell.length_b   1.000
_cell.length_c   1.000
_cell.angle_alpha   90.00
_cell.angle_beta   90.00
_cell.angle_gamma   90.00
#
_symmetry.space_group_name_H-M   'P 1'
#
loop_
_entity.id
_entity.type
_entity.pdbx_description
1 polymer ?
#
loop_
_entity_poly.entity_id
_entity_poly.type
_entity_poly.pdbx_seq_one_letter_code
_entity_poly.pdbx_strand_id
1 'polypeptide(L)'
;MPILLFGNPEVAADSLPPRLQSALAAARPDLEFLTADPTENLPFDEDTVIVDTVINLEEPRLFTSLDDFAAAPRLTGHDYDVYAEMRWRQKLGKLKKVSIIGLPPNISPDAAKNAVLEMLSDIL
;
A
#
# COMPACT_ATOMS: atom_id res chain seq x y z
N MET A 1 -5.12 3.85 -13.21
CA MET A 1 -4.56 4.24 -11.92
C MET A 1 -3.86 3.02 -11.36
N PRO A 2 -2.52 3.06 -11.20
CA PRO A 2 -1.80 1.93 -10.68
C PRO A 2 -2.07 1.73 -9.19
N ILE A 3 -2.12 0.47 -8.75
CA ILE A 3 -2.13 0.07 -7.35
C ILE A 3 -0.69 -0.31 -6.99
N LEU A 4 -0.11 0.44 -6.06
CA LEU A 4 1.27 0.26 -5.64
C LEU A 4 1.34 -0.75 -4.49
N LEU A 5 2.05 -1.85 -4.69
CA LEU A 5 2.28 -2.89 -3.69
C LEU A 5 3.66 -2.67 -3.08
N PHE A 6 3.71 -2.20 -1.84
CA PHE A 6 4.94 -2.00 -1.09
C PHE A 6 5.25 -3.22 -0.24
N GLY A 7 6.55 -3.44 -0.04
CA GLY A 7 7.04 -4.47 0.85
C GLY A 7 8.35 -5.05 0.36
N ASN A 8 9.15 -5.55 1.28
CA ASN A 8 10.42 -6.19 0.98
C ASN A 8 10.23 -7.71 0.78
N PRO A 9 10.44 -8.26 -0.45
CA PRO A 9 10.34 -9.69 -0.71
C PRO A 9 11.29 -10.55 0.13
N GLU A 10 12.41 -10.00 0.60
CA GLU A 10 13.42 -10.70 1.41
C GLU A 10 13.05 -10.76 2.91
N VAL A 11 12.09 -9.94 3.35
CA VAL A 11 11.63 -9.91 4.74
C VAL A 11 10.29 -10.64 4.82
N ALA A 12 10.26 -11.81 5.46
CA ALA A 12 9.05 -12.65 5.51
C ALA A 12 7.81 -11.91 6.03
N ALA A 13 7.99 -11.04 7.02
CA ALA A 13 6.91 -10.24 7.61
C ALA A 13 6.38 -9.14 6.68
N ASP A 14 7.10 -8.75 5.64
CA ASP A 14 6.79 -7.62 4.75
C ASP A 14 6.68 -8.03 3.26
N SER A 15 7.01 -9.28 2.95
CA SER A 15 6.95 -9.84 1.60
C SER A 15 5.53 -10.06 1.07
N LEU A 16 4.50 -9.82 1.89
CA LEU A 16 3.14 -10.24 1.59
C LEU A 16 2.53 -9.47 0.42
N PRO A 17 2.55 -8.12 0.36
CA PRO A 17 1.92 -7.40 -0.73
C PRO A 17 2.54 -7.69 -2.12
N PRO A 18 3.88 -7.70 -2.31
CA PRO A 18 4.49 -8.09 -3.59
C PRO A 18 4.10 -9.51 -4.04
N ARG A 19 3.96 -10.45 -3.09
CA ARG A 19 3.56 -11.83 -3.40
C ARG A 19 2.10 -11.95 -3.86
N LEU A 20 1.24 -11.00 -3.50
CA LEU A 20 -0.15 -10.98 -3.93
C LEU A 20 -0.34 -10.49 -5.37
N GLN A 21 0.67 -9.84 -5.98
CA GLN A 21 0.57 -9.21 -7.29
C GLN A 21 -0.08 -10.11 -8.36
N SER A 22 0.47 -11.31 -8.58
CA SER A 22 -0.05 -12.25 -9.58
C SER A 22 -1.48 -12.70 -9.29
N ALA A 23 -1.83 -12.89 -8.02
CA ALA A 23 -3.17 -13.34 -7.61
C ALA A 23 -4.21 -12.23 -7.72
N LEU A 24 -3.82 -10.98 -7.45
CA LEU A 24 -4.66 -9.79 -7.59
C LEU A 24 -4.86 -9.45 -9.07
N ALA A 25 -3.80 -9.47 -9.88
CA ALA A 25 -3.89 -9.24 -11.32
C ALA A 25 -4.78 -10.28 -12.03
N ALA A 26 -4.73 -11.55 -11.60
CA ALA A 26 -5.63 -12.58 -12.12
C ALA A 26 -7.10 -12.35 -11.74
N ALA A 27 -7.38 -11.76 -10.57
CA ALA A 27 -8.73 -11.48 -10.10
C ALA A 27 -9.31 -10.18 -10.64
N ARG A 28 -8.46 -9.17 -10.88
CA ARG A 28 -8.80 -7.84 -11.39
C ARG A 28 -7.87 -7.46 -12.54
N PRO A 29 -8.03 -8.09 -13.73
CA PRO A 29 -7.21 -7.77 -14.90
C PRO A 29 -7.49 -6.38 -15.48
N ASP A 30 -8.54 -5.72 -15.03
CA ASP A 30 -8.89 -4.32 -15.33
C ASP A 30 -8.04 -3.30 -14.56
N LEU A 31 -7.31 -3.74 -13.52
CA LEU A 31 -6.46 -2.91 -12.69
C LEU A 31 -4.99 -3.25 -12.89
N GLU A 32 -4.13 -2.23 -12.76
CA GLU A 32 -2.68 -2.40 -12.89
C GLU A 32 -2.05 -2.46 -11.50
N PHE A 33 -1.46 -3.61 -11.14
CA PHE A 33 -0.76 -3.81 -9.87
C PHE A 33 0.75 -3.73 -10.09
N LEU A 34 1.39 -2.74 -9.49
CA LEU A 34 2.83 -2.50 -9.59
C LEU A 34 3.49 -2.72 -8.24
N THR A 35 4.49 -3.60 -8.20
CA THR A 35 5.37 -3.70 -7.02
C THR A 35 6.23 -2.43 -6.98
N ALA A 36 6.12 -1.70 -5.88
CA ALA A 36 6.80 -0.43 -5.69
C ALA A 36 8.08 -0.66 -4.88
N ASP A 37 9.24 -0.35 -5.47
CA ASP A 37 10.49 -0.21 -4.73
C ASP A 37 10.67 1.26 -4.31
N PRO A 38 10.92 1.55 -3.03
CA PRO A 38 11.14 2.92 -2.52
C PRO A 38 12.27 3.68 -3.23
N THR A 39 13.21 2.97 -3.85
CA THR A 39 14.36 3.56 -4.54
C THR A 39 14.05 3.94 -6.00
N GLU A 40 12.91 3.51 -6.53
CA GLU A 40 12.47 3.83 -7.88
C GLU A 40 11.56 5.06 -7.93
N ASN A 41 11.49 5.68 -9.11
CA ASN A 41 10.64 6.85 -9.31
C ASN A 41 9.18 6.40 -9.46
N LEU A 42 8.45 6.38 -8.34
CA LEU A 42 7.10 5.84 -8.29
C LEU A 42 6.08 6.78 -8.96
N PRO A 43 5.13 6.23 -9.75
CA PRO A 43 4.10 7.01 -10.42
C PRO A 43 2.97 7.38 -9.44
N PHE A 44 3.28 8.24 -8.46
CA PHE A 44 2.25 8.85 -7.62
C PHE A 44 1.47 9.88 -8.43
N ASP A 45 0.25 9.52 -8.81
CA ASP A 45 -0.73 10.37 -9.50
C ASP A 45 -1.70 11.04 -8.50
N GLU A 46 -2.66 11.83 -9.00
CA GLU A 46 -3.61 12.59 -8.16
C GLU A 46 -4.40 11.70 -7.20
N ASP A 47 -4.77 10.50 -7.66
CA ASP A 47 -5.40 9.44 -6.89
C ASP A 47 -4.44 8.25 -6.91
N THR A 48 -3.97 7.81 -5.73
CA THR A 48 -3.10 6.64 -5.64
C THR A 48 -3.63 5.68 -4.57
N VAL A 49 -3.65 4.40 -4.91
CA VAL A 49 -3.94 3.31 -3.97
C VAL A 49 -2.66 2.55 -3.67
N ILE A 50 -2.40 2.34 -2.39
CA ILE A 50 -1.19 1.72 -1.86
C ILE A 50 -1.62 0.51 -1.05
N VAL A 51 -0.88 -0.59 -1.16
CA VAL A 51 -1.04 -1.76 -0.31
C VAL A 51 0.29 -2.01 0.36
N ASP A 52 0.30 -2.03 1.69
CA ASP A 52 1.53 -2.16 2.47
C ASP A 52 1.30 -2.99 3.73
N THR A 53 2.36 -3.57 4.27
CA THR A 53 2.28 -4.30 5.54
C THR A 53 2.42 -3.32 6.70
N VAL A 54 1.47 -3.36 7.65
CA VAL A 54 1.49 -2.48 8.84
C VAL A 54 1.74 -3.30 10.09
N ILE A 55 2.87 -3.04 10.76
CA ILE A 55 3.24 -3.68 12.02
C ILE A 55 2.29 -3.21 13.14
N ASN A 56 1.90 -4.14 14.02
CA ASN A 56 0.89 -3.94 15.09
C ASN A 56 -0.55 -3.73 14.59
N LEU A 57 -0.82 -4.02 13.32
CA LEU A 57 -2.18 -4.15 12.84
C LEU A 57 -2.68 -5.57 13.16
N GLU A 58 -3.92 -5.69 13.64
CA GLU A 58 -4.57 -6.99 13.89
C GLU A 58 -5.43 -7.43 12.71
N GLU A 59 -6.08 -6.49 12.03
CA GLU A 59 -6.99 -6.73 10.90
C GLU A 59 -6.72 -5.72 9.77
N PRO A 60 -6.92 -6.11 8.49
CA PRO A 60 -6.77 -5.21 7.36
C PRO A 60 -7.54 -3.91 7.56
N ARG A 61 -6.93 -2.79 7.21
CA ARG A 61 -7.56 -1.47 7.39
C ARG A 61 -7.27 -0.53 6.23
N LEU A 62 -8.31 0.18 5.81
CA LEU A 62 -8.19 1.29 4.88
C LEU A 62 -7.87 2.59 5.65
N PHE A 63 -6.82 3.26 5.22
CA PHE A 63 -6.43 4.59 5.66
C PHE A 63 -6.61 5.58 4.51
N THR A 64 -7.36 6.65 4.75
CA THR A 64 -7.66 7.68 3.73
C THR A 64 -6.94 9.00 3.96
N SER A 65 -6.17 9.10 5.05
CA SER A 65 -5.35 10.27 5.36
C SER A 65 -3.93 9.87 5.75
N LEU A 66 -2.95 10.63 5.26
CA LEU A 66 -1.58 10.54 5.72
C LEU A 66 -1.42 10.97 7.19
N ASP A 67 -2.37 11.71 7.75
CA ASP A 67 -2.37 12.05 9.18
C ASP A 67 -2.55 10.81 10.08
N ASP A 68 -3.23 9.78 9.60
CA ASP A 68 -3.46 8.53 10.34
C ASP A 68 -2.14 7.78 10.62
N PHE A 69 -1.10 8.06 9.82
CA PHE A 69 0.24 7.48 9.95
C PHE A 69 1.19 8.31 10.84
N ALA A 70 0.80 9.52 11.26
CA ALA A 70 1.64 10.34 12.15
C ALA A 70 1.88 9.68 13.52
N ALA A 71 1.02 8.75 13.92
CA ALA A 71 1.05 8.06 15.22
C ALA A 71 1.57 6.62 15.15
N ALA A 72 1.82 6.05 13.96
CA ALA A 72 2.33 4.69 13.83
C ALA A 72 3.86 4.64 14.05
N PRO A 73 4.40 3.61 14.72
CA PRO A 73 5.83 3.50 14.94
C PRO A 73 6.53 3.35 13.59
N ARG A 74 7.30 4.37 13.20
CA ARG A 74 8.15 4.38 12.00
C ARG A 74 9.16 3.25 12.13
N LEU A 75 8.94 2.14 11.41
CA LEU A 75 9.74 0.95 11.62
C LEU A 75 10.29 0.34 10.34
N THR A 76 10.62 1.17 9.36
CA THR A 76 11.85 1.04 8.56
C THR A 76 12.35 2.43 8.14
N GLY A 77 13.63 2.56 7.79
CA GLY A 77 14.13 3.77 7.12
C GLY A 77 13.51 3.98 5.73
N HIS A 78 12.91 2.94 5.16
CA HIS A 78 12.34 2.93 3.81
C HIS A 78 10.94 3.55 3.78
N ASP A 79 10.13 3.32 4.82
CA ASP A 79 8.77 3.91 4.94
C ASP A 79 8.80 5.42 5.19
N TYR A 80 9.92 5.92 5.72
CA TYR A 80 10.11 7.34 6.00
C TYR A 80 10.23 8.17 4.71
N ASP A 81 10.95 7.66 3.71
CA ASP A 81 11.17 8.37 2.44
C ASP A 81 9.88 8.39 1.61
N VAL A 82 9.14 7.28 1.58
CA VAL A 82 7.85 7.14 0.90
C VAL A 82 6.78 8.05 1.52
N TYR A 83 6.69 8.10 2.86
CA TYR A 83 5.79 9.03 3.57
C TYR A 83 6.17 10.50 3.33
N ALA A 84 7.47 10.81 3.38
CA ALA A 84 7.96 12.17 3.14
C ALA A 84 7.66 12.64 1.71
N GLU A 85 7.85 11.78 0.71
CA GLU A 85 7.52 12.05 -0.68
C GLU A 85 6.03 12.32 -0.87
N MET A 86 5.16 11.46 -0.32
CA MET A 86 3.70 11.66 -0.42
C MET A 86 3.27 12.98 0.24
N ARG A 87 3.82 13.32 1.40
CA ARG A 87 3.53 14.61 2.05
C ARG A 87 4.01 15.79 1.22
N TRP A 88 5.16 15.67 0.58
CA TRP A 88 5.65 16.68 -0.35
C TRP A 88 4.72 16.84 -1.55
N ARG A 89 4.29 15.74 -2.18
CA ARG A 89 3.36 15.76 -3.32
C ARG A 89 1.99 16.32 -2.94
N GLN A 90 1.49 16.01 -1.74
CA GLN A 90 0.25 16.57 -1.21
C GLN A 90 0.37 18.10 -1.01
N LYS A 91 1.48 18.58 -0.44
CA LYS A 91 1.75 20.02 -0.30
C LYS A 91 1.87 20.75 -1.64
N LEU A 92 2.36 20.08 -2.68
CA LEU A 92 2.43 20.61 -4.04
C LEU A 92 1.10 20.53 -4.80
N GLY A 93 0.04 19.99 -4.18
CA GLY A 93 -1.27 19.80 -4.82
C GLY A 93 -1.29 18.72 -5.90
N LYS A 94 -0.24 17.89 -5.99
CA LYS A 94 -0.07 16.82 -6.99
C LYS A 94 -0.67 15.48 -6.54
N LEU A 95 -0.96 15.36 -5.25
CA LEU A 95 -1.60 14.19 -4.63
C LEU A 95 -2.86 14.68 -3.93
N LYS A 96 -4.03 14.42 -4.53
CA LYS A 96 -5.32 14.90 -4.05
C LYS A 96 -5.95 13.89 -3.09
N LYS A 97 -5.85 12.60 -3.40
CA LYS A 97 -6.37 11.52 -2.58
C LYS A 97 -5.34 10.40 -2.43
N VAL A 98 -5.17 9.95 -1.20
CA VAL A 98 -4.34 8.79 -0.87
C VAL A 98 -5.23 7.76 -0.20
N SER A 99 -5.20 6.54 -0.70
CA SER A 99 -5.83 5.39 -0.05
C SER A 99 -4.76 4.35 0.21
N ILE A 100 -4.52 4.00 1.47
CA ILE A 100 -3.56 2.98 1.86
C ILE A 100 -4.34 1.82 2.49
N ILE A 101 -4.18 0.63 1.93
CA ILE A 101 -4.68 -0.62 2.46
C ILE A 101 -3.54 -1.24 3.28
N GLY A 102 -3.66 -1.15 4.61
CA GLY A 102 -2.72 -1.78 5.52
C GLY A 102 -3.09 -3.24 5.74
N LEU A 103 -2.10 -4.13 5.60
CA LEU A 103 -2.24 -5.56 5.85
C LEU A 103 -1.45 -5.96 7.11
N PRO A 104 -2.02 -6.75 8.02
CA PRO A 104 -1.30 -7.19 9.20
C PRO A 104 -0.28 -8.29 8.82
N PRO A 105 0.93 -8.31 9.39
CA PRO A 105 2.02 -9.19 8.95
C PRO A 105 1.72 -10.69 9.09
N ASN A 106 0.80 -11.05 10.00
CA ASN A 106 0.44 -12.44 10.31
C ASN A 106 -0.81 -12.93 9.57
N ILE A 107 -1.37 -12.15 8.65
CA ILE A 107 -2.55 -12.56 7.87
C ILE A 107 -2.20 -13.67 6.88
N SER A 108 -3.16 -14.55 6.60
CA SER A 108 -2.98 -15.54 5.53
C SER A 108 -3.05 -14.85 4.15
N PRO A 109 -2.30 -15.34 3.14
CA PRO A 109 -2.34 -14.75 1.79
C PRO A 109 -3.74 -14.70 1.18
N ASP A 110 -4.57 -15.73 1.41
CA ASP A 110 -5.94 -15.78 0.90
C ASP A 110 -6.84 -14.73 1.57
N ALA A 111 -6.72 -14.56 2.89
CA ALA A 111 -7.48 -13.54 3.62
C ALA A 111 -7.04 -12.13 3.21
N ALA A 112 -5.73 -11.90 3.06
CA ALA A 112 -5.22 -10.63 2.57
C ALA A 112 -5.70 -10.30 1.15
N LYS A 113 -5.64 -11.28 0.24
CA LYS A 113 -6.17 -11.12 -1.12
C LYS A 113 -7.64 -10.69 -1.09
N ASN A 114 -8.47 -11.39 -0.33
CA ASN A 114 -9.89 -11.08 -0.25
C ASN A 114 -10.14 -9.70 0.34
N ALA A 115 -9.42 -9.33 1.41
CA ALA A 115 -9.53 -8.01 2.03
C ALA A 115 -9.12 -6.88 1.08
N VAL A 116 -8.02 -7.06 0.34
CA VAL A 116 -7.59 -6.08 -0.67
C VAL A 116 -8.66 -5.93 -1.76
N LEU A 117 -9.20 -7.03 -2.27
CA LEU A 117 -10.23 -6.98 -3.32
C LEU A 117 -11.52 -6.29 -2.83
N GLU A 118 -11.96 -6.58 -1.61
CA GLU A 118 -13.12 -5.95 -0.99
C GLU A 118 -12.90 -4.43 -0.81
N MET A 119 -11.77 -4.03 -0.24
CA MET A 119 -11.46 -2.61 -0.06
C MET A 119 -11.27 -1.86 -1.38
N LEU A 120 -10.72 -2.51 -2.41
CA LEU A 120 -10.63 -1.92 -3.74
C LEU A 120 -12.01 -1.68 -4.36
N SER A 121 -12.99 -2.56 -4.12
CA SER A 121 -14.37 -2.36 -4.57
C SER A 121 -15.09 -1.21 -3.86
N ASP A 122 -14.67 -0.84 -2.65
CA ASP A 122 -15.23 0.33 -1.95
C ASP A 122 -14.63 1.66 -2.42
N ILE A 123 -13.43 1.63 -3.02
CA ILE A 123 -12.66 2.82 -3.41
C ILE A 123 -12.79 3.13 -4.90
N LEU A 124 -12.95 2.10 -5.74
CA LEU A 124 -12.96 2.16 -7.22
C LEU A 124 -14.33 1.81 -7.80
#